data_AF-A0A5N1I585-F1
#
_entry.id   AF-A0A5N1I585-F1
#
_cell.length_a   1.000
_cell.length_b   1.000
_cell.length_c   1.000
_cell.angle_alpha   90.00
_cell.angle_beta   90.00
_cell.angle_gamma   90.00
#
_symmetry.space_group_name_H-M   'P 1'
#
loop_
_entity.id
_entity.type
_entity.pdbx_description
1 polymer ?
#
loop_
_entity_poly.entity_id
_entity_poly.type
_entity_poly.pdbx_seq_one_letter_code
_entity_poly.pdbx_strand_id
1 'polypeptide(L)'
;MKNLRLKYIRSKMGFTQKELANYLQEAKHLKISRGTIAKYESGVNFPSKRTLKALSKALEVSEDFLAGNGLQTEDIEDTLLNLLQKNFFISYSYSNSNNSTHNAIHHYLEYLEKENEPYNFYKDSNGDLNTVLVNTKFPRYKEIDNFWKNNFKFLFEDRKFKETLIGSNKTELKEEVIQRINEEVNKDIKNHNVTTFINLIDEISHNIKQAAIKESKNKISKKELSDIINIQIERIPRNEK
;
A
#
# COMPACT_ATOMS: atom_id res chain seq x y z
N MET A 1 11.03 -15.87 -22.71
CA MET A 1 10.64 -17.17 -22.11
C MET A 1 10.18 -16.90 -20.69
N LYS A 2 9.07 -17.50 -20.24
CA LYS A 2 8.60 -17.33 -18.86
C LYS A 2 9.59 -18.02 -17.91
N ASN A 3 10.05 -17.31 -16.89
CA ASN A 3 10.97 -17.85 -15.91
C ASN A 3 10.19 -18.56 -14.79
N LEU A 4 10.59 -19.80 -14.49
CA LEU A 4 10.03 -20.56 -13.38
C LEU A 4 10.35 -19.86 -12.05
N ARG A 5 9.36 -19.61 -11.20
CA ARG A 5 9.54 -18.93 -9.89
C ARG A 5 10.17 -19.82 -8.81
N LEU A 6 10.82 -20.91 -9.20
CA LEU A 6 11.48 -21.82 -8.26
C LEU A 6 12.57 -21.13 -7.45
N LYS A 7 13.38 -20.28 -8.09
CA LYS A 7 14.42 -19.49 -7.42
C LYS A 7 13.84 -18.53 -6.38
N TYR A 8 12.71 -17.90 -6.72
CA TYR A 8 12.00 -17.01 -5.81
C TYR A 8 11.53 -17.76 -4.57
N ILE A 9 10.79 -18.86 -4.74
CA ILE A 9 10.28 -19.69 -3.64
C ILE A 9 11.43 -20.21 -2.78
N ARG A 10 12.49 -20.74 -3.42
CA ARG A 10 13.68 -21.22 -2.72
C ARG A 10 14.30 -20.15 -1.83
N SER A 11 14.46 -18.95 -2.36
CA SER A 11 15.07 -17.83 -1.64
C SER A 11 14.19 -17.38 -0.46
N LYS A 12 12.86 -17.44 -0.62
CA LYS A 12 11.88 -17.19 0.45
C LYS A 12 11.96 -18.22 1.58
N MET A 13 12.25 -19.47 1.24
CA MET A 13 12.49 -20.54 2.22
C MET A 13 13.87 -20.45 2.89
N GLY A 14 14.76 -19.56 2.44
CA GLY A 14 16.13 -19.45 2.93
C GLY A 14 17.04 -20.61 2.50
N PHE A 15 16.65 -21.37 1.47
CA PHE A 15 17.37 -22.58 1.05
C PHE A 15 18.40 -22.29 -0.04
N THR A 16 19.52 -23.00 0.00
CA THR A 16 20.41 -23.23 -1.15
C THR A 16 19.77 -24.21 -2.13
N GLN A 17 20.30 -24.30 -3.37
CA GLN A 17 19.80 -25.26 -4.35
C GLN A 17 19.94 -26.72 -3.88
N LYS A 18 20.95 -27.01 -3.03
CA LYS A 18 21.15 -28.34 -2.44
C LYS A 18 20.11 -28.62 -1.35
N GLU A 19 19.86 -27.65 -0.47
CA GLU A 19 18.85 -27.79 0.58
C GLU A 19 17.45 -27.93 0.00
N LEU A 20 17.10 -27.21 -1.07
CA LEU A 20 15.83 -27.42 -1.76
C LEU A 20 15.72 -28.82 -2.35
N ALA A 21 16.78 -29.35 -2.96
CA ALA A 21 16.79 -30.72 -3.47
C ALA A 21 16.54 -31.74 -2.35
N ASN A 22 17.25 -31.59 -1.23
CA ASN A 22 17.10 -32.44 -0.05
C ASN A 22 15.69 -32.34 0.53
N TYR A 23 15.16 -31.13 0.71
CA TYR A 23 13.80 -30.90 1.19
C TYR A 23 12.75 -31.58 0.30
N LEU A 24 12.84 -31.39 -1.02
CA LEU A 24 11.91 -32.01 -1.95
C LEU A 24 11.97 -33.54 -1.87
N GLN A 25 13.17 -34.11 -1.70
CA GLN A 25 13.36 -35.55 -1.59
C GLN A 25 12.88 -36.11 -0.24
N GLU A 26 13.28 -35.52 0.87
CA GLU A 26 13.08 -36.03 2.23
C GLU A 26 11.68 -35.73 2.74
N ALA A 27 11.23 -34.48 2.62
CA ALA A 27 9.96 -34.03 3.18
C ALA A 27 8.77 -34.21 2.22
N LYS A 28 9.03 -34.18 0.90
CA LYS A 28 7.96 -34.19 -0.12
C LYS A 28 8.03 -35.41 -1.06
N HIS A 29 8.96 -36.34 -0.82
CA HIS A 29 9.18 -37.56 -1.61
C HIS A 29 9.32 -37.34 -3.13
N LEU A 30 9.83 -36.16 -3.51
CA LEU A 30 10.03 -35.71 -4.87
C LEU A 30 11.53 -35.64 -5.20
N LYS A 31 12.04 -36.68 -5.87
CA LYS A 31 13.45 -36.78 -6.25
C LYS A 31 13.78 -35.82 -7.39
N ILE A 32 14.38 -34.67 -7.07
CA ILE A 32 14.92 -33.71 -8.04
C ILE A 32 16.35 -33.35 -7.62
N SER A 33 17.31 -33.58 -8.51
CA SER A 33 18.71 -33.28 -8.21
C SER A 33 18.97 -31.77 -8.12
N ARG A 34 20.00 -31.38 -7.35
CA ARG A 34 20.49 -29.98 -7.33
C ARG A 34 20.82 -29.45 -8.73
N GLY A 35 21.37 -30.29 -9.61
CA GLY A 35 21.66 -29.92 -10.99
C GLY A 35 20.39 -29.64 -11.81
N THR A 36 19.34 -30.42 -11.60
CA THR A 36 18.02 -30.19 -12.22
C THR A 36 17.41 -28.88 -11.73
N ILE A 37 17.48 -28.59 -10.42
CA ILE A 37 17.02 -27.31 -9.86
C ILE A 37 17.78 -26.14 -10.50
N ALA A 38 19.11 -26.22 -10.61
CA ALA A 38 19.90 -25.17 -11.24
C ALA A 38 19.50 -24.92 -12.71
N LYS A 39 19.20 -25.99 -13.47
CA LYS A 39 18.70 -25.88 -14.85
C LYS A 39 17.31 -25.26 -14.92
N TYR A 40 16.44 -25.56 -13.96
CA TYR A 40 15.11 -24.93 -13.86
C TYR A 40 15.20 -23.44 -13.51
N GLU A 41 16.05 -23.08 -12.55
CA GLU A 41 16.21 -21.67 -12.12
C GLU A 41 16.89 -20.79 -13.15
N SER A 42 17.72 -21.36 -14.03
CA SER A 42 18.39 -20.65 -15.12
C SER A 42 17.57 -20.59 -16.42
N GLY A 43 16.42 -21.27 -16.46
CA GLY A 43 15.60 -21.38 -17.67
C GLY A 43 16.18 -22.30 -18.75
N VAL A 44 17.29 -23.00 -18.47
CA VAL A 44 17.91 -23.98 -19.40
C VAL A 44 16.95 -25.12 -19.69
N ASN A 45 16.26 -25.62 -18.66
CA ASN A 45 15.20 -26.61 -18.79
C ASN A 45 13.91 -26.09 -18.14
N PHE A 46 12.76 -26.45 -18.70
CA PHE A 46 11.47 -26.27 -18.07
C PHE A 46 10.91 -27.62 -17.58
N PRO A 47 10.33 -27.71 -16.37
CA PRO A 47 9.75 -28.95 -15.87
C PRO A 47 8.59 -29.44 -16.75
N SER A 48 8.45 -30.77 -16.90
CA SER A 48 7.27 -31.34 -17.54
C SER A 48 5.98 -30.97 -16.78
N LYS A 49 4.81 -31.02 -17.43
CA LYS A 49 3.51 -30.75 -16.76
C LYS A 49 3.34 -31.59 -15.47
N ARG A 50 3.73 -32.87 -15.50
CA ARG A 50 3.69 -33.76 -14.33
C ARG A 50 4.64 -33.28 -13.23
N THR A 51 5.86 -32.87 -13.59
CA THR A 51 6.86 -32.37 -12.63
C THR A 51 6.46 -31.01 -12.05
N LEU A 52 5.91 -30.11 -12.87
CA LEU A 52 5.41 -28.81 -12.45
C LEU A 52 4.29 -28.97 -11.42
N LYS A 53 3.31 -29.85 -11.68
CA LYS A 53 2.23 -30.19 -10.74
C LYS A 53 2.74 -30.82 -9.45
N ALA A 54 3.76 -31.68 -9.53
CA ALA A 54 4.36 -32.26 -8.33
C ALA A 54 5.11 -31.21 -7.50
N LEU A 55 5.85 -30.31 -8.15
CA LEU A 55 6.55 -29.20 -7.50
C LEU A 55 5.58 -28.20 -6.88
N SER A 56 4.52 -27.80 -7.58
CA SER A 56 3.53 -26.84 -7.07
C SER A 56 2.85 -27.38 -5.82
N LYS A 57 2.45 -28.66 -5.82
CA LYS A 57 1.90 -29.34 -4.63
C LYS A 57 2.92 -29.44 -3.50
N ALA A 58 4.18 -29.77 -3.80
CA ALA A 58 5.22 -29.90 -2.79
C ALA A 58 5.56 -28.56 -2.12
N LEU A 59 5.53 -27.47 -2.89
CA LEU A 59 5.85 -26.12 -2.46
C LEU A 59 4.63 -25.31 -2.01
N GLU A 60 3.44 -25.92 -2.04
CA GLU A 60 2.17 -25.31 -1.61
C GLU A 60 1.85 -23.99 -2.33
N VAL A 61 2.12 -23.95 -3.64
CA VAL A 61 1.81 -22.82 -4.54
C VAL A 61 0.97 -23.28 -5.73
N SER A 62 0.32 -22.35 -6.43
CA SER A 62 -0.38 -22.67 -7.68
C SER A 62 0.59 -23.05 -8.80
N GLU A 63 0.14 -23.89 -9.73
CA GLU A 63 0.92 -24.22 -10.94
C GLU A 63 1.24 -22.97 -11.75
N ASP A 64 0.28 -22.04 -11.85
CA ASP A 64 0.45 -20.77 -12.56
C ASP A 64 1.52 -19.88 -11.92
N PHE A 65 1.48 -19.73 -10.60
CA PHE A 65 2.50 -18.97 -9.88
C PHE A 65 3.88 -19.58 -10.09
N LEU A 66 4.02 -20.90 -9.93
CA LEU A 66 5.30 -21.58 -10.12
C LEU A 66 5.81 -21.45 -11.56
N ALA A 67 4.92 -21.56 -12.55
CA ALA A 67 5.22 -21.42 -13.98
C ALA A 67 5.64 -20.00 -14.40
N GLY A 68 5.55 -19.02 -13.50
CA GLY A 68 5.89 -17.63 -13.80
C GLY A 68 4.73 -16.82 -14.38
N ASN A 69 3.47 -17.24 -14.23
CA ASN A 69 2.30 -16.48 -14.68
C ASN A 69 1.96 -15.34 -13.69
N GLY A 70 1.39 -14.24 -14.19
CA GLY A 70 1.09 -13.05 -13.38
C GLY A 70 2.27 -12.09 -13.28
N LEU A 71 2.17 -11.12 -12.37
CA LEU A 71 3.12 -10.02 -12.23
C LEU A 71 4.55 -10.50 -11.88
N GLN A 72 5.56 -9.94 -12.54
CA GLN A 72 6.96 -10.17 -12.20
C GLN A 72 7.48 -9.07 -11.29
N THR A 73 8.52 -9.37 -10.52
CA THR A 73 9.10 -8.44 -9.54
C THR A 73 9.60 -7.16 -10.20
N GLU A 74 10.25 -7.28 -11.34
CA GLU A 74 10.77 -6.18 -12.16
C GLU A 74 9.67 -5.27 -12.72
N ASP A 75 8.46 -5.80 -12.91
CA ASP A 75 7.33 -5.08 -13.51
C ASP A 75 6.45 -4.40 -12.45
N ILE A 76 6.65 -4.67 -11.16
CA ILE A 76 5.79 -4.19 -10.07
C ILE A 76 5.68 -2.67 -10.10
N GLU A 77 6.80 -1.96 -10.12
CA GLU A 77 6.78 -0.49 -10.02
C GLU A 77 6.07 0.14 -11.22
N ASP A 78 6.39 -0.30 -12.43
CA ASP A 78 5.75 0.20 -13.65
C ASP A 78 4.26 -0.11 -13.66
N THR A 79 3.87 -1.30 -13.20
CA THR A 79 2.47 -1.72 -13.10
C THR A 79 1.70 -0.88 -12.09
N LEU A 80 2.28 -0.60 -10.93
CA LEU A 80 1.68 0.27 -9.90
C LEU A 80 1.49 1.69 -10.43
N LEU A 81 2.52 2.27 -11.06
CA LEU A 81 2.43 3.62 -11.66
C LEU A 81 1.35 3.68 -12.75
N ASN A 82 1.31 2.68 -13.64
CA ASN A 82 0.28 2.57 -14.66
C ASN A 82 -1.12 2.42 -14.05
N LEU A 83 -1.26 1.66 -12.97
CA LEU A 83 -2.53 1.47 -12.28
C LEU A 83 -3.00 2.79 -11.66
N LEU A 84 -2.15 3.49 -10.92
CA LEU A 84 -2.46 4.78 -10.30
C LEU A 84 -2.87 5.79 -11.38
N GLN A 85 -2.02 5.98 -12.39
CA GLN A 85 -2.26 6.92 -13.48
C GLN A 85 -3.60 6.65 -14.18
N LYS A 86 -3.80 5.42 -14.67
CA LYS A 86 -4.97 5.10 -15.49
C LYS A 86 -6.27 5.18 -14.69
N ASN A 87 -6.26 4.74 -13.43
CA ASN A 87 -7.47 4.74 -12.62
C ASN A 87 -7.77 6.13 -12.03
N PHE A 88 -6.77 6.97 -11.78
CA PHE A 88 -7.02 8.36 -11.41
C PHE A 88 -7.78 9.10 -12.51
N PHE A 89 -7.30 9.03 -13.77
CA PHE A 89 -7.87 9.74 -14.91
C PHE A 89 -9.01 8.99 -15.63
N ILE A 90 -9.50 7.86 -15.10
CA ILE A 90 -10.48 7.02 -15.81
C ILE A 90 -11.80 7.76 -16.09
N SER A 91 -12.20 8.68 -15.21
CA SER A 91 -13.41 9.50 -15.34
C SER A 91 -13.40 10.39 -16.59
N TYR A 92 -12.22 10.81 -17.05
CA TYR A 92 -12.07 11.56 -18.31
C TYR A 92 -12.27 10.69 -19.55
N SER A 93 -12.07 9.38 -19.42
CA SER A 93 -12.28 8.42 -20.52
C SER A 93 -13.68 7.81 -20.51
N TYR A 94 -14.33 7.75 -19.35
CA TYR A 94 -15.62 7.12 -19.15
C TYR A 94 -16.46 7.92 -18.16
N SER A 95 -17.50 8.61 -18.67
CA SER A 95 -18.51 9.21 -17.81
C SER A 95 -19.23 8.10 -17.04
N ASN A 96 -19.26 8.19 -15.70
CA ASN A 96 -20.01 7.30 -14.79
C ASN A 96 -19.36 5.95 -14.41
N SER A 97 -18.02 5.85 -14.34
CA SER A 97 -17.39 4.65 -13.78
C SER A 97 -17.38 4.69 -12.24
N ASN A 98 -18.28 3.96 -11.58
CA ASN A 98 -18.10 3.60 -10.17
C ASN A 98 -16.97 2.55 -10.05
N ASN A 99 -15.73 3.02 -10.17
CA ASN A 99 -14.53 2.19 -10.14
C ASN A 99 -13.91 2.27 -8.75
N SER A 100 -13.89 1.16 -8.02
CA SER A 100 -13.34 1.10 -6.66
C SER A 100 -11.87 1.53 -6.57
N THR A 101 -11.06 1.24 -7.58
CA THR A 101 -9.67 1.70 -7.65
C THR A 101 -9.60 3.22 -7.81
N HIS A 102 -10.43 3.80 -8.68
CA HIS A 102 -10.53 5.25 -8.84
C HIS A 102 -10.94 5.92 -7.53
N ASN A 103 -12.01 5.42 -6.90
CA ASN A 103 -12.52 5.97 -5.64
C ASN A 103 -11.47 5.90 -4.53
N ALA A 104 -10.74 4.78 -4.39
CA ALA A 104 -9.70 4.64 -3.37
C ALA A 104 -8.54 5.63 -3.57
N ILE A 105 -8.10 5.82 -4.81
CA ILE A 105 -7.03 6.78 -5.14
C ILE A 105 -7.49 8.21 -4.87
N HIS A 106 -8.70 8.58 -5.33
CA HIS A 106 -9.25 9.92 -5.13
C HIS A 106 -9.49 10.21 -3.65
N HIS A 107 -10.06 9.27 -2.90
CA HIS A 107 -10.29 9.44 -1.47
C HIS A 107 -8.98 9.64 -0.69
N TYR A 108 -7.92 8.91 -1.05
CA TYR A 108 -6.61 9.10 -0.43
C TYR A 108 -5.99 10.45 -0.79
N LEU A 109 -6.12 10.90 -2.04
CA LEU A 109 -5.61 12.21 -2.43
C LEU A 109 -6.41 13.37 -1.82
N GLU A 110 -7.73 13.22 -1.69
CA GLU A 110 -8.60 14.16 -0.98
C GLU A 110 -8.19 14.27 0.49
N TYR A 111 -7.91 13.13 1.15
CA TYR A 111 -7.36 13.12 2.50
C TYR A 111 -6.03 13.89 2.62
N LEU A 112 -5.19 13.85 1.59
CA LEU A 112 -3.93 14.59 1.54
C LEU A 112 -4.10 16.07 1.11
N GLU A 113 -5.31 16.51 0.75
CA GLU A 113 -5.60 17.82 0.13
C GLU A 113 -4.87 18.01 -1.22
N LYS A 114 -4.81 16.93 -2.02
CA LYS A 114 -4.05 16.84 -3.30
C LYS A 114 -4.86 16.29 -4.46
N GLU A 115 -6.17 16.19 -4.33
CA GLU A 115 -7.06 15.62 -5.35
C GLU A 115 -6.95 16.33 -6.71
N ASN A 116 -6.53 17.60 -6.70
CA ASN A 116 -6.34 18.40 -7.90
C ASN A 116 -4.90 18.42 -8.44
N GLU A 117 -3.91 18.00 -7.64
CA GLU A 117 -2.49 18.08 -8.02
C GLU A 117 -2.14 17.31 -9.30
N PRO A 118 -2.63 16.08 -9.55
CA PRO A 118 -2.33 15.35 -10.78
C PRO A 118 -2.72 16.10 -12.05
N TYR A 119 -3.79 16.91 -12.03
CA TYR A 119 -4.21 17.69 -13.20
C TYR A 119 -3.22 18.80 -13.55
N ASN A 120 -2.49 19.34 -12.56
CA ASN A 120 -1.54 20.44 -12.79
C ASN A 120 -0.38 20.02 -13.70
N PHE A 121 -0.06 18.73 -13.75
CA PHE A 121 0.93 18.13 -14.66
C PHE A 121 0.48 18.12 -16.13
N TYR A 122 -0.78 18.45 -16.41
CA TYR A 122 -1.37 18.39 -17.74
C TYR A 122 -2.03 19.71 -18.15
N LYS A 123 -1.81 20.78 -17.39
CA LYS A 123 -2.29 22.13 -17.75
C LYS A 123 -1.34 22.81 -18.74
N ASP A 124 -1.91 23.62 -19.62
CA ASP A 124 -1.18 24.52 -20.50
C ASP A 124 -0.84 25.85 -19.78
N SER A 125 -0.26 26.80 -20.53
CA SER A 125 0.11 28.12 -20.00
C SER A 125 -1.06 28.97 -19.53
N ASN A 126 -2.29 28.65 -19.95
CA ASN A 126 -3.51 29.35 -19.56
C ASN A 126 -4.14 28.73 -18.31
N GLY A 127 -3.61 27.59 -17.83
CA GLY A 127 -4.14 26.84 -16.70
C GLY A 127 -5.24 25.85 -17.09
N ASP A 128 -5.54 25.71 -18.38
CA ASP A 128 -6.51 24.75 -18.91
C ASP A 128 -5.85 23.41 -19.19
N LEU A 129 -6.61 22.32 -19.16
CA LEU A 129 -6.07 21.01 -19.52
C LEU A 129 -5.64 20.98 -20.99
N ASN A 130 -4.39 20.62 -21.23
CA ASN A 130 -3.83 20.49 -22.57
C ASN A 130 -4.55 19.37 -23.33
N THR A 131 -5.28 19.75 -24.37
CA THR A 131 -6.12 18.84 -25.16
C THR A 131 -5.33 17.72 -25.83
N VAL A 132 -4.08 17.97 -26.25
CA VAL A 132 -3.20 16.94 -26.81
C VAL A 132 -2.90 15.89 -25.75
N LEU A 133 -2.53 16.31 -24.54
CA LEU A 133 -2.23 15.39 -23.45
C LEU A 133 -3.46 14.59 -22.99
N VAL A 134 -4.62 15.24 -22.92
CA VAL A 134 -5.90 14.57 -22.64
C VAL A 134 -6.23 13.53 -23.72
N ASN A 135 -6.09 13.90 -25.00
CA ASN A 135 -6.35 12.98 -26.13
C ASN A 135 -5.36 11.81 -26.17
N THR A 136 -4.12 12.01 -25.70
CA THR A 136 -3.14 10.94 -25.50
C THR A 136 -3.33 10.16 -24.18
N LYS A 137 -4.45 10.38 -23.48
CA LYS A 137 -4.87 9.69 -22.25
C LYS A 137 -3.91 9.88 -21.09
N PHE A 138 -3.47 11.12 -20.87
CA PHE A 138 -2.61 11.51 -19.75
C PHE A 138 -1.33 10.65 -19.69
N PRO A 139 -0.39 10.83 -20.63
CA PRO A 139 0.81 10.03 -20.70
C PRO A 139 1.66 10.20 -19.43
N ARG A 140 2.32 9.13 -18.99
CA ARG A 140 3.25 9.18 -17.87
C ARG A 140 4.59 9.76 -18.31
N TYR A 141 5.21 10.48 -17.40
CA TYR A 141 6.55 11.01 -17.51
C TYR A 141 7.13 11.18 -16.10
N LYS A 142 8.42 11.52 -15.98
CA LYS A 142 9.18 11.38 -14.73
C LYS A 142 8.55 12.15 -13.55
N GLU A 143 8.05 13.34 -13.78
CA GLU A 143 7.52 14.24 -12.76
C GLU A 143 6.22 13.70 -12.16
N ILE A 144 5.29 13.21 -12.98
CA ILE A 144 4.07 12.57 -12.48
C ILE A 144 4.35 11.21 -11.83
N ASP A 145 5.34 10.46 -12.32
CA ASP A 145 5.80 9.24 -11.65
C ASP A 145 6.37 9.54 -10.25
N ASN A 146 7.15 10.63 -10.11
CA ASN A 146 7.63 11.08 -8.81
C ASN A 146 6.49 11.51 -7.89
N PHE A 147 5.47 12.20 -8.42
CA PHE A 147 4.26 12.52 -7.65
C PHE A 147 3.60 11.25 -7.09
N TRP A 148 3.39 10.22 -7.91
CA TRP A 148 2.82 8.96 -7.46
C TRP A 148 3.69 8.28 -6.41
N LYS A 149 4.99 8.15 -6.65
CA LYS A 149 5.92 7.52 -5.70
C LYS A 149 5.98 8.26 -4.36
N ASN A 150 5.93 9.60 -4.39
CA ASN A 150 6.04 10.42 -3.18
C ASN A 150 4.78 10.42 -2.33
N ASN A 151 3.60 10.40 -2.94
CA ASN A 151 2.34 10.40 -2.19
C ASN A 151 1.90 8.98 -1.82
N PHE A 152 2.21 7.95 -2.62
CA PHE A 152 1.87 6.55 -2.35
C PHE A 152 3.09 5.73 -1.93
N LYS A 153 4.00 6.30 -1.12
CA LYS A 153 5.27 5.63 -0.72
C LYS A 153 5.07 4.23 -0.16
N PHE A 154 3.99 4.02 0.58
CA PHE A 154 3.64 2.72 1.15
C PHE A 154 3.39 1.61 0.10
N LEU A 155 3.12 1.95 -1.16
CA LEU A 155 3.02 0.98 -2.26
C LEU A 155 4.40 0.64 -2.85
N PHE A 156 5.37 1.56 -2.79
CA PHE A 156 6.66 1.44 -3.48
C PHE A 156 7.83 1.07 -2.56
N GLU A 157 7.82 1.55 -1.32
CA GLU A 157 8.89 1.37 -0.34
C GLU A 157 8.65 0.13 0.55
N ASP A 158 7.40 -0.28 0.75
CA ASP A 158 7.06 -1.46 1.54
C ASP A 158 7.38 -2.75 0.76
N ARG A 159 8.52 -3.34 1.11
CA ARG A 159 8.97 -4.60 0.52
C ARG A 159 7.98 -5.74 0.73
N LYS A 160 7.33 -5.83 1.90
CA LYS A 160 6.42 -6.94 2.20
C LYS A 160 5.18 -6.84 1.33
N PHE A 161 4.63 -5.64 1.17
CA PHE A 161 3.52 -5.39 0.26
C PHE A 161 3.90 -5.73 -1.19
N LYS A 162 5.04 -5.26 -1.70
CA LYS A 162 5.46 -5.60 -3.07
C LYS A 162 5.59 -7.11 -3.29
N GLU A 163 5.98 -7.86 -2.26
CA GLU A 163 6.06 -9.31 -2.34
C GLU A 163 4.68 -10.01 -2.42
N THR A 164 3.59 -9.40 -1.92
CA THR A 164 2.23 -9.94 -2.08
C THR A 164 1.73 -9.81 -3.52
N LEU A 165 2.20 -8.82 -4.26
CA LEU A 165 1.82 -8.58 -5.66
C LEU A 165 2.47 -9.56 -6.64
N ILE A 166 3.53 -10.27 -6.25
CA ILE A 166 4.24 -11.17 -7.16
C ILE A 166 3.28 -12.29 -7.59
N GLY A 167 3.15 -12.48 -8.90
CA GLY A 167 2.28 -13.49 -9.48
C GLY A 167 0.78 -13.14 -9.48
N SER A 168 0.40 -11.97 -8.98
CA SER A 168 -0.99 -11.52 -9.04
C SER A 168 -1.45 -11.34 -10.48
N ASN A 169 -2.72 -11.65 -10.73
CA ASN A 169 -3.41 -11.23 -11.95
C ASN A 169 -3.90 -9.77 -11.84
N LYS A 170 -4.55 -9.24 -12.88
CA LYS A 170 -5.00 -7.84 -12.92
C LYS A 170 -6.05 -7.50 -11.86
N THR A 171 -6.91 -8.45 -11.51
CA THR A 171 -7.97 -8.27 -10.52
C THR A 171 -7.38 -8.31 -9.12
N GLU A 172 -6.60 -9.34 -8.81
CA GLU A 172 -5.90 -9.50 -7.53
C GLU A 172 -5.00 -8.28 -7.24
N LEU A 173 -4.23 -7.82 -8.22
CA LEU A 173 -3.41 -6.61 -8.11
C LEU A 173 -4.25 -5.39 -7.66
N LYS A 174 -5.42 -5.18 -8.28
CA LYS A 174 -6.27 -4.04 -7.94
C LYS A 174 -6.82 -4.15 -6.52
N GLU A 175 -7.26 -5.33 -6.13
CA GLU A 175 -7.80 -5.60 -4.79
C GLU A 175 -6.75 -5.36 -3.71
N GLU A 176 -5.54 -5.91 -3.88
CA GLU A 176 -4.41 -5.72 -2.97
C GLU A 176 -4.02 -4.24 -2.86
N VAL A 177 -3.96 -3.51 -3.99
CA VAL A 177 -3.64 -2.08 -3.98
C VAL A 177 -4.72 -1.26 -3.29
N ILE A 178 -6.01 -1.52 -3.57
CA ILE A 178 -7.12 -0.83 -2.90
C ILE A 178 -7.07 -1.07 -1.39
N GLN A 179 -6.89 -2.33 -0.98
CA GLN A 179 -6.80 -2.68 0.43
C GLN A 179 -5.67 -1.93 1.10
N ARG A 180 -4.47 -1.92 0.49
CA ARG A 180 -3.31 -1.23 1.06
C ARG A 180 -3.50 0.28 1.14
N ILE A 181 -4.15 0.91 0.17
CA ILE A 181 -4.51 2.34 0.21
C ILE A 181 -5.45 2.62 1.40
N ASN A 182 -6.52 1.83 1.53
CA ASN A 182 -7.49 2.00 2.61
C ASN A 182 -6.89 1.75 4.01
N GLU A 183 -5.97 0.80 4.13
CA GLU A 183 -5.21 0.57 5.36
C GLU A 183 -4.39 1.81 5.77
N GLU A 184 -3.75 2.48 4.80
CA GLU A 184 -2.99 3.70 5.09
C GLU A 184 -3.90 4.86 5.49
N VAL A 185 -5.01 5.09 4.78
CA VAL A 185 -6.04 6.09 5.16
C VAL A 185 -6.50 5.87 6.60
N ASN A 186 -6.90 4.64 6.94
CA ASN A 186 -7.43 4.31 8.27
C ASN A 186 -6.39 4.51 9.38
N LYS A 187 -5.13 4.15 9.09
CA LYS A 187 -4.02 4.35 10.01
C LYS A 187 -3.79 5.85 10.27
N ASP A 188 -3.82 6.66 9.22
CA ASP A 188 -3.60 8.09 9.32
C ASP A 188 -4.76 8.82 10.03
N ILE A 189 -6.00 8.47 9.73
CA ILE A 189 -7.18 8.96 10.46
C ILE A 189 -7.09 8.62 11.95
N LYS A 190 -6.70 7.37 12.28
CA LYS A 190 -6.53 6.95 13.67
C LYS A 190 -5.44 7.77 14.37
N ASN A 191 -4.31 8.00 13.70
CA ASN A 191 -3.22 8.81 14.24
C ASN A 191 -3.62 10.27 14.43
N HIS A 192 -4.38 10.84 13.49
CA HIS A 192 -4.93 12.18 13.61
C HIS A 192 -5.87 12.30 14.82
N ASN A 193 -6.82 11.38 14.97
CA ASN A 193 -7.73 11.36 16.12
C ASN A 193 -6.99 11.27 17.45
N VAL A 194 -5.94 10.45 17.53
CA VAL A 194 -5.07 10.36 18.71
C VAL A 194 -4.35 11.69 18.97
N THR A 195 -3.81 12.32 17.92
CA THR A 195 -3.12 13.61 18.05
C THR A 195 -4.06 14.72 18.51
N THR A 196 -5.25 14.81 17.93
CA THR A 196 -6.30 15.76 18.32
C THR A 196 -6.72 15.56 19.77
N PHE A 197 -6.84 14.31 20.22
CA PHE A 197 -7.10 14.01 21.63
C PHE A 197 -5.96 14.46 22.56
N ILE A 198 -4.70 14.21 22.18
CA ILE A 198 -3.52 14.67 22.94
C ILE A 198 -3.53 16.20 23.08
N ASN A 199 -3.76 16.92 21.98
CA ASN A 199 -3.81 18.38 21.99
C ASN A 199 -4.92 18.92 22.91
N LEU A 200 -6.09 18.28 22.94
CA LEU A 200 -7.18 18.62 23.86
C LEU A 200 -6.76 18.43 25.32
N ILE A 201 -6.07 17.33 25.64
CA ILE A 201 -5.57 17.06 26.99
C ILE A 201 -4.52 18.10 27.41
N ASP A 202 -3.62 18.50 26.51
CA ASP A 202 -2.63 19.53 26.76
C ASP A 202 -3.28 20.90 27.02
N GLU A 203 -4.32 21.25 26.25
CA GLU A 203 -5.10 22.48 26.44
C GLU A 203 -5.81 22.49 27.81
N ILE A 204 -6.48 21.39 28.15
CA ILE A 204 -7.13 21.20 29.47
C ILE A 204 -6.10 21.36 30.60
N SER A 205 -4.95 20.69 30.47
CA SER A 205 -3.86 20.76 31.46
C SER A 205 -3.36 22.19 31.64
N HIS A 206 -3.16 22.92 30.53
CA HIS A 206 -2.76 24.32 30.57
C HIS A 206 -3.78 25.19 31.31
N ASN A 207 -5.06 25.06 30.96
CA ASN A 207 -6.13 25.86 31.56
C ASN A 207 -6.27 25.63 33.07
N ILE A 208 -6.21 24.37 33.51
CA ILE A 208 -6.24 24.00 34.94
C ILE A 208 -5.02 24.58 35.67
N LYS A 209 -3.81 24.48 35.08
CA LYS A 209 -2.60 25.08 35.66
C LYS A 209 -2.73 26.60 35.80
N GLN A 210 -3.24 27.29 34.79
CA GLN A 210 -3.46 28.74 34.86
C GLN A 210 -4.47 29.12 35.93
N ALA A 211 -5.56 28.36 36.07
CA ALA A 211 -6.56 28.57 37.13
C ALA A 211 -5.94 28.36 38.52
N ALA A 212 -5.17 27.28 38.72
CA ALA A 212 -4.48 27.03 39.99
C ALA A 212 -3.46 28.12 40.34
N ILE A 213 -2.76 28.69 39.35
CA ILE A 213 -1.87 29.84 39.54
C ILE A 213 -2.67 31.10 39.93
N LYS A 214 -3.86 31.31 39.36
CA LYS A 214 -4.73 32.43 39.74
C LYS A 214 -5.25 32.27 41.17
N GLU A 215 -5.65 31.06 41.56
CA GLU A 215 -6.13 30.77 42.91
C GLU A 215 -5.03 30.96 43.95
N SER A 216 -3.82 30.44 43.72
CA SER A 216 -2.68 30.62 44.64
C SER A 216 -2.25 32.09 44.81
N LYS A 217 -2.59 32.94 43.85
CA LYS A 217 -2.40 34.41 43.91
C LYS A 217 -3.64 35.14 44.48
N ASN A 218 -4.60 34.43 45.06
CA ASN A 218 -5.88 34.93 45.57
C ASN A 218 -6.68 35.75 44.53
N LYS A 219 -6.51 35.49 43.23
CA LYS A 219 -7.24 36.17 42.14
C LYS A 219 -8.58 35.52 41.80
N ILE A 220 -8.75 34.25 42.17
CA ILE A 220 -10.01 33.51 42.11
C ILE A 220 -10.14 32.71 43.41
N SER A 221 -11.37 32.37 43.78
CA SER A 221 -11.69 31.51 44.91
C SER A 221 -11.48 30.03 44.59
N LYS A 222 -11.40 29.19 45.63
CA LYS A 222 -11.37 27.73 45.50
C LYS A 222 -12.60 27.17 44.78
N LYS A 223 -13.76 27.80 44.98
CA LYS A 223 -15.00 27.42 44.30
C LYS A 223 -14.88 27.65 42.78
N GLU A 224 -14.41 28.84 42.38
CA GLU A 224 -14.19 29.16 40.97
C GLU A 224 -13.13 28.25 40.33
N LEU A 225 -12.07 27.89 41.06
CA LEU A 225 -11.10 26.89 40.60
C LEU A 225 -11.77 25.53 40.35
N SER A 226 -12.60 25.06 41.28
CA SER A 226 -13.34 23.80 41.12
C SER A 226 -14.28 23.82 39.92
N ASP A 227 -14.99 24.93 39.72
CA ASP A 227 -15.90 25.10 38.58
C ASP A 227 -15.14 25.07 37.25
N ILE A 228 -13.98 25.75 37.17
CA ILE A 228 -13.12 25.70 35.98
C ILE A 228 -12.62 24.28 35.72
N ILE A 229 -12.16 23.56 36.74
CA ILE A 229 -11.69 22.17 36.59
C ILE A 229 -12.82 21.30 36.04
N ASN A 230 -14.03 21.40 36.61
CA ASN A 230 -15.18 20.63 36.15
C ASN A 230 -15.51 20.92 34.69
N ILE A 231 -15.56 22.20 34.29
CA ILE A 231 -15.79 22.62 32.90
C ILE A 231 -14.74 22.03 31.96
N GLN A 232 -13.46 22.06 32.34
CA GLN A 232 -12.41 21.49 31.48
C GLN A 232 -12.51 19.96 31.37
N ILE A 233 -12.85 19.26 32.45
CA ILE A 233 -13.04 17.79 32.44
C ILE A 233 -14.22 17.39 31.56
N GLU A 234 -15.31 18.17 31.55
CA GLU A 234 -16.48 17.90 30.69
C GLU A 234 -16.17 17.96 29.18
N ARG A 235 -15.07 18.61 28.78
CA ARG A 235 -14.62 18.65 27.39
C ARG A 235 -14.01 17.32 26.92
N ILE A 236 -13.66 16.40 27.82
CA ILE A 236 -13.08 15.11 27.45
C ILE A 236 -14.20 14.23 26.85
N PRO A 237 -14.05 13.75 25.59
CA PRO A 237 -15.05 12.88 24.97
C PRO A 237 -15.31 11.64 25.83
N ARG A 238 -16.58 11.37 26.15
CA ARG A 238 -16.99 10.15 26.83
C ARG A 238 -17.27 9.09 25.76
N ASN A 239 -16.56 7.96 25.81
CA ASN A 239 -16.95 6.80 25.02
C ASN A 239 -18.24 6.24 25.61
N GLU A 240 -19.38 6.59 25.02
CA GLU A 240 -20.62 5.86 25.24
C GLU A 240 -20.48 4.49 24.57
N LYS A 241 -20.66 3.44 25.39
CA LYS A 241 -20.60 2.04 24.97
C LYS A 241 -21.83 1.65 24.15
#